data_AF-A0A836FDN5-F1
#
_entry.id   AF-A0A836FDN5-F1
#
_cell.length_a   1.000
_cell.length_b   1.000
_cell.length_c   1.000
_cell.angle_alpha   90.00
_cell.angle_beta   90.00
_cell.angle_gamma   90.00
#
_symmetry.space_group_name_H-M   'P 1'
#
loop_
_entity.id
_entity.type
_entity.pdbx_description
1 polymer ?
#
loop_
_entity_poly.entity_id
_entity_poly.type
_entity_poly.pdbx_seq_one_letter_code
_entity_poly.pdbx_strand_id
1 'polypeptide(L)'
;MFLRYIFDVTDFIKKEQNVLKVTFRSAVKVAEDLYNEQKNHYVIPPICVPKEYNGECHVNHIRKMQASFSWDWGPAFPSIGIWRDVELIPVNDILINDIATDIRKENNTWHILVTIFLETTKSKDEEFIGISCHIASILHIAQNKVVSNTSEVVLDASEKYINVNILLIVPAVSSKIHRKEIENFKKRIYFVISLGKIIL
;
A
#
# COMPACT_ATOMS: atom_id res chain seq x y z
N MET A 1 2.75 0.60 -12.88
CA MET A 1 3.77 -0.32 -12.30
C MET A 1 3.86 -0.20 -10.78
N PHE A 2 3.89 1.01 -10.22
CA PHE A 2 4.21 1.25 -8.80
C PHE A 2 3.01 1.50 -7.89
N LEU A 3 1.82 1.04 -8.28
CA LEU A 3 0.60 1.17 -7.50
C LEU A 3 0.01 -0.21 -7.28
N ARG A 4 -0.61 -0.39 -6.11
CA ARG A 4 -1.53 -1.50 -5.85
C ARG A 4 -2.92 -1.07 -6.32
N TYR A 5 -3.62 -1.98 -7.00
CA TYR A 5 -5.00 -1.78 -7.41
C TYR A 5 -5.87 -2.81 -6.71
N ILE A 6 -7.01 -2.34 -6.20
CA ILE A 6 -8.03 -3.18 -5.56
C ILE A 6 -9.31 -2.97 -6.35
N PHE A 7 -9.97 -4.07 -6.70
CA PHE A 7 -11.22 -4.06 -7.45
C PHE A 7 -12.25 -4.84 -6.65
N ASP A 8 -13.42 -4.22 -6.41
CA ASP A 8 -14.58 -4.97 -5.94
C ASP A 8 -15.07 -5.86 -7.08
N VAL A 9 -15.00 -7.16 -6.86
CA VAL A 9 -15.41 -8.19 -7.82
C VAL A 9 -16.63 -8.98 -7.36
N THR A 10 -17.30 -8.56 -6.28
CA THR A 10 -18.39 -9.31 -5.62
C THR A 10 -19.47 -9.74 -6.60
N ASP A 11 -19.91 -8.83 -7.47
CA ASP A 11 -20.96 -9.09 -8.46
C ASP A 11 -20.50 -9.91 -9.69
N PHE A 12 -19.19 -10.13 -9.84
CA PHE A 12 -18.61 -10.84 -10.99
C PHE A 12 -18.19 -12.27 -10.66
N ILE A 13 -18.02 -12.60 -9.38
CA ILE A 13 -17.59 -13.91 -8.94
C ILE A 13 -18.74 -14.92 -9.03
N LYS A 14 -18.45 -16.07 -9.63
CA LYS A 14 -19.34 -17.22 -9.71
C LYS A 14 -18.90 -18.30 -8.72
N LYS A 15 -19.86 -19.12 -8.24
CA LYS A 15 -19.61 -20.21 -7.28
C LYS A 15 -18.60 -21.25 -7.76
N GLU A 16 -18.48 -21.41 -9.07
CA GLU A 16 -17.62 -22.42 -9.68
C GLU A 16 -16.37 -21.79 -10.30
N GLN A 17 -16.18 -21.93 -11.61
CA GLN A 17 -15.00 -21.45 -12.30
C GLN A 17 -15.11 -19.97 -12.65
N ASN A 18 -14.01 -19.26 -12.38
CA ASN A 18 -13.83 -17.87 -12.73
C ASN A 18 -12.56 -17.75 -13.58
N VAL A 19 -12.57 -16.85 -14.56
CA VAL A 19 -11.41 -16.58 -15.43
C VAL A 19 -10.97 -15.14 -15.24
N LEU A 20 -9.79 -14.95 -14.66
CA LEU A 20 -9.13 -13.65 -14.61
C LEU A 20 -8.33 -13.43 -15.90
N LYS A 21 -8.74 -12.44 -16.70
CA LYS A 21 -8.02 -12.04 -17.91
C LYS A 21 -7.38 -10.68 -17.74
N VAL A 22 -6.06 -10.61 -17.86
CA VAL A 22 -5.30 -9.36 -17.88
C VAL A 22 -4.75 -9.14 -19.28
N THR A 23 -5.12 -8.01 -19.90
CA THR A 23 -4.64 -7.63 -21.24
C THR A 23 -3.69 -6.46 -21.11
N PHE A 24 -2.51 -6.58 -21.70
CA PHE A 24 -1.50 -5.53 -21.67
C PHE A 24 -1.34 -4.87 -23.04
N ARG A 25 -1.04 -3.58 -23.04
CA ARG A 25 -0.56 -2.85 -24.22
C ARG A 25 0.97 -2.68 -24.13
N SER A 26 1.63 -2.60 -25.29
CA SER A 26 3.08 -2.33 -25.34
C SER A 26 3.40 -1.01 -24.64
N ALA A 27 4.35 -1.05 -23.70
CA ALA A 27 4.76 0.13 -22.96
C ALA A 27 5.34 1.21 -23.89
N VAL A 28 6.09 0.80 -24.92
CA VAL A 28 6.68 1.71 -25.92
C VAL A 28 5.58 2.41 -26.70
N LYS A 29 4.56 1.66 -27.17
CA LYS A 29 3.44 2.23 -27.92
C LYS A 29 2.57 3.16 -27.09
N VAL A 30 2.29 2.79 -25.84
CA VAL A 30 1.54 3.68 -24.94
C VAL A 30 2.33 4.97 -24.66
N ALA A 31 3.64 4.89 -24.44
CA ALA A 31 4.48 6.07 -24.23
C ALA A 31 4.51 6.99 -25.48
N GLU A 32 4.63 6.40 -26.67
CA GLU A 32 4.55 7.09 -27.96
C GLU A 32 3.19 7.80 -28.16
N ASP A 33 2.08 7.09 -27.93
CA ASP A 33 0.73 7.64 -28.04
C ASP A 33 0.54 8.86 -27.12
N LEU A 34 0.93 8.73 -25.84
CA LEU A 34 0.82 9.80 -24.84
C LEU A 34 1.71 10.99 -25.17
N TYR A 35 2.92 10.76 -25.69
CA TYR A 35 3.78 11.83 -26.20
C TYR A 35 3.14 12.55 -27.39
N ASN A 36 2.53 11.81 -28.33
CA ASN A 36 1.89 12.38 -29.51
C ASN A 36 0.68 13.26 -29.18
N GLU A 37 -0.03 12.96 -28.10
CA GLU A 37 -1.09 13.81 -27.56
C GLU A 37 -0.51 15.07 -26.88
N GLN A 38 0.44 14.89 -25.98
CA GLN A 38 1.04 15.95 -25.17
C GLN A 38 1.82 16.98 -26.00
N LYS A 39 2.57 16.54 -27.01
CA LYS A 39 3.45 17.41 -27.82
C LYS A 39 2.69 18.51 -28.56
N ASN A 40 1.38 18.36 -28.76
CA ASN A 40 0.52 19.38 -29.37
C ASN A 40 0.38 20.62 -28.48
N HIS A 41 0.63 20.50 -27.17
CA HIS A 41 0.65 21.61 -26.23
C HIS A 41 2.07 22.13 -26.03
N TYR A 42 2.99 21.23 -25.64
CA TYR A 42 4.40 21.51 -25.51
C TYR A 42 5.21 20.21 -25.45
N VAL A 43 6.48 20.28 -25.83
CA VAL A 43 7.40 19.15 -25.80
C VAL A 43 7.98 18.97 -24.40
N ILE A 44 7.96 17.73 -23.89
CA ILE A 44 8.60 17.35 -22.62
C ILE A 44 9.92 16.63 -22.93
N PRO A 45 11.09 17.26 -22.72
CA PRO A 45 12.38 16.61 -22.90
C PRO A 45 12.72 15.66 -21.72
N PRO A 46 13.62 14.69 -21.94
CA PRO A 46 14.17 14.28 -23.24
C PRO A 46 13.12 13.54 -24.07
N ILE A 47 13.15 13.73 -25.40
CA ILE A 47 12.25 13.02 -26.33
C ILE A 47 12.65 11.54 -26.41
N CYS A 48 13.95 11.28 -26.56
CA CYS A 48 14.52 9.94 -26.60
C CYS A 48 15.85 9.89 -25.85
N VAL A 49 16.30 8.68 -25.51
CA VAL A 49 17.64 8.45 -24.99
C VAL A 49 18.70 8.65 -26.08
N PRO A 50 19.98 8.91 -25.72
CA PRO A 50 21.10 8.91 -26.67
C PRO A 50 21.14 7.65 -27.54
N LYS A 51 21.56 7.80 -28.80
CA LYS A 51 21.54 6.70 -29.79
C LYS A 51 22.46 5.55 -29.38
N GLU A 52 23.54 5.86 -28.69
CA GLU A 52 24.54 4.92 -28.18
C GLU A 52 23.91 3.89 -27.21
N TYR A 53 22.79 4.25 -26.57
CA TYR A 53 22.13 3.37 -25.62
C TYR A 53 21.27 2.32 -26.33
N ASN A 54 20.95 2.52 -27.62
CA ASN A 54 20.05 1.64 -28.40
C ASN A 54 18.71 1.40 -27.68
N GLY A 55 18.16 2.46 -27.09
CA GLY A 55 16.96 2.40 -26.28
C GLY A 55 15.67 2.88 -26.96
N GLU A 56 14.63 2.99 -26.15
CA GLU A 56 13.29 3.37 -26.58
C GLU A 56 12.96 4.81 -26.12
N CYS A 57 12.06 5.48 -26.84
CA CYS A 57 11.74 6.88 -26.60
C CYS A 57 10.57 7.09 -25.62
N HIS A 58 10.39 8.33 -25.15
CA HIS A 58 9.19 8.79 -24.42
C HIS A 58 8.90 8.14 -23.06
N VAL A 59 9.90 7.51 -22.41
CA VAL A 59 9.70 6.84 -21.12
C VAL A 59 9.13 7.74 -20.01
N ASN A 60 9.35 9.06 -20.13
CA ASN A 60 8.80 10.09 -19.26
C ASN A 60 7.27 10.26 -19.35
N HIS A 61 6.61 9.67 -20.36
CA HIS A 61 5.15 9.72 -20.52
C HIS A 61 4.43 8.52 -19.91
N ILE A 62 5.14 7.52 -19.37
CA ILE A 62 4.53 6.33 -18.77
C ILE A 62 5.06 6.05 -17.35
N ARG A 63 4.17 5.67 -16.42
CA ARG A 63 4.53 5.30 -15.03
C ARG A 63 5.03 3.85 -14.94
N LYS A 64 6.20 3.63 -15.53
CA LYS A 64 7.02 2.40 -15.52
C LYS A 64 8.46 2.73 -15.08
N MET A 65 9.24 1.72 -14.70
CA MET A 65 10.67 1.86 -14.41
C MET A 65 11.38 2.56 -15.56
N GLN A 66 11.99 3.72 -15.28
CA GLN A 66 12.54 4.59 -16.34
C GLN A 66 13.70 3.93 -17.09
N ALA A 67 14.61 3.26 -16.38
CA ALA A 67 15.72 2.54 -16.99
C ALA A 67 15.30 1.32 -17.84
N SER A 68 14.01 0.92 -17.85
CA SER A 68 13.56 -0.18 -18.70
C SER A 68 13.54 0.18 -20.20
N PHE A 69 13.61 1.47 -20.54
CA PHE A 69 13.73 1.98 -21.91
C PHE A 69 15.21 2.23 -22.30
N SER A 70 16.14 1.58 -21.60
CA SER A 70 17.60 1.75 -21.64
C SER A 70 18.13 2.84 -20.71
N TRP A 71 19.42 2.71 -20.40
CA TRP A 71 20.22 3.68 -19.68
C TRP A 71 21.70 3.55 -20.12
N ASP A 72 22.60 4.42 -19.64
CA ASP A 72 24.03 4.38 -20.00
C ASP A 72 24.77 3.09 -19.56
N TRP A 73 24.14 2.29 -18.70
CA TRP A 73 24.65 1.01 -18.20
C TRP A 73 23.68 -0.17 -18.39
N GLY A 74 22.56 0.01 -19.08
CA GLY A 74 21.51 -1.01 -19.14
C GLY A 74 20.74 -1.01 -20.46
N PRO A 75 20.37 -2.20 -20.99
CA PRO A 75 19.64 -2.32 -22.26
C PRO A 75 18.17 -1.92 -22.14
N ALA A 76 17.52 -1.67 -23.28
CA ALA A 76 16.06 -1.53 -23.36
C ALA A 76 15.34 -2.89 -23.30
N PHE A 77 14.78 -3.21 -22.14
CA PHE A 77 13.82 -4.30 -21.96
C PHE A 77 12.54 -3.79 -21.30
N PRO A 78 11.66 -3.08 -22.04
CA PRO A 78 10.39 -2.58 -21.53
C PRO A 78 9.36 -3.72 -21.38
N SER A 79 9.65 -4.65 -20.47
CA SER A 79 8.89 -5.87 -20.24
C SER A 79 7.44 -5.63 -19.81
N ILE A 80 6.62 -6.67 -19.96
CA ILE A 80 5.20 -6.64 -19.67
C ILE A 80 4.87 -7.86 -18.82
N GLY A 81 4.03 -7.67 -17.81
CA GLY A 81 3.54 -8.78 -17.00
C GLY A 81 3.02 -8.34 -15.64
N ILE A 82 2.49 -9.32 -14.93
CA ILE A 82 2.12 -9.24 -13.52
C ILE A 82 3.41 -9.47 -12.72
N TRP A 83 4.00 -8.40 -12.20
CA TRP A 83 5.31 -8.44 -11.52
C TRP A 83 5.21 -8.53 -9.99
N ARG A 84 3.99 -8.57 -9.46
CA ARG A 84 3.65 -8.68 -8.04
C ARG A 84 2.47 -9.62 -7.88
N ASP A 85 2.27 -10.11 -6.66
CA ASP A 85 1.23 -11.08 -6.34
C ASP A 85 -0.17 -10.54 -6.64
N VAL A 86 -1.07 -11.47 -6.96
CA VAL A 86 -2.48 -11.23 -7.21
C VAL A 86 -3.26 -12.12 -6.26
N GLU A 87 -4.15 -11.51 -5.49
CA GLU A 87 -4.89 -12.19 -4.44
C GLU A 87 -6.39 -11.92 -4.59
N LEU A 88 -7.20 -12.93 -4.28
CA LEU A 88 -8.63 -12.77 -4.08
C LEU A 88 -8.88 -12.75 -2.57
N ILE A 89 -9.33 -11.61 -2.07
CA ILE A 89 -9.50 -11.38 -0.64
C ILE A 89 -11.00 -11.37 -0.32
N PRO A 90 -11.54 -12.36 0.40
CA PRO A 90 -12.90 -12.28 0.91
C PRO A 90 -12.95 -11.26 2.06
N VAL A 91 -13.88 -10.33 1.98
CA VAL A 91 -14.08 -9.28 3.00
C VAL A 91 -15.55 -9.29 3.40
N ASN A 92 -15.81 -9.31 4.71
CA ASN A 92 -17.16 -9.21 5.25
C ASN A 92 -17.49 -7.75 5.57
N ASP A 93 -16.82 -7.16 6.56
CA ASP A 93 -17.17 -5.84 7.11
C ASP A 93 -16.08 -4.77 6.89
N ILE A 94 -14.81 -5.14 7.13
CA ILE A 94 -13.68 -4.22 7.09
C ILE A 94 -12.49 -4.87 6.38
N LEU A 95 -11.87 -4.12 5.48
CA LEU A 95 -10.59 -4.43 4.86
C LEU A 95 -9.49 -3.53 5.46
N ILE A 96 -8.39 -4.12 5.91
CA ILE A 96 -7.17 -3.36 6.19
C ILE A 96 -6.46 -3.08 4.87
N ASN A 97 -6.49 -1.84 4.42
CA ASN A 97 -5.83 -1.43 3.19
C ASN A 97 -4.32 -1.33 3.41
N ASP A 98 -3.88 -0.50 4.35
CA ASP A 98 -2.45 -0.26 4.56
C ASP A 98 -2.15 0.07 6.03
N ILE A 99 -0.87 0.00 6.38
CA ILE A 99 -0.37 0.28 7.72
C ILE A 99 0.89 1.11 7.58
N ALA A 100 0.83 2.36 8.01
CA ALA A 100 1.97 3.25 8.04
C ALA A 100 2.48 3.44 9.46
N THR A 101 3.77 3.79 9.55
CA THR A 101 4.43 4.06 10.82
C THR A 101 5.26 5.33 10.70
N ASP A 102 4.99 6.30 11.58
CA ASP A 102 5.79 7.50 11.74
C ASP A 102 6.57 7.42 13.06
N ILE A 103 7.89 7.50 12.95
CA ILE A 103 8.79 7.39 14.10
C ILE A 103 9.43 8.75 14.35
N ARG A 104 9.25 9.28 15.56
CA ARG A 104 9.82 10.56 15.99
C ARG A 104 10.54 10.36 17.32
N LYS A 105 11.59 11.13 17.55
CA LYS A 105 12.28 11.16 18.85
C LYS A 105 11.90 12.45 19.56
N GLU A 106 11.40 12.34 20.77
CA GLU A 106 11.11 13.47 21.65
C GLU A 106 11.87 13.25 22.96
N ASN A 107 12.79 14.17 23.30
CA ASN A 107 13.65 14.05 24.47
C ASN A 107 14.36 12.68 24.54
N ASN A 108 13.96 11.86 25.52
CA ASN A 108 14.53 10.56 25.81
C ASN A 108 13.55 9.41 25.50
N THR A 109 12.55 9.66 24.65
CA THR A 109 11.57 8.68 24.19
C THR A 109 11.46 8.68 22.66
N TRP A 110 11.14 7.52 22.11
CA TRP A 110 10.73 7.34 20.73
C TRP A 110 9.21 7.21 20.68
N HIS A 111 8.58 8.03 19.85
CA HIS A 111 7.15 8.05 19.60
C HIS A 111 6.93 7.38 18.26
N ILE A 112 6.25 6.23 18.28
CA ILE A 112 5.93 5.46 17.08
C ILE A 112 4.42 5.56 16.89
N LEU A 113 4.01 6.44 15.98
CA LEU A 113 2.62 6.55 15.57
C LEU A 113 2.36 5.51 14.49
N VAL A 114 1.46 4.59 14.78
CA VAL A 114 1.00 3.59 13.82
C VAL A 114 -0.36 4.01 13.32
N THR A 115 -0.48 4.19 12.00
CA THR A 115 -1.73 4.55 11.32
C THR A 115 -2.19 3.36 10.50
N ILE A 116 -3.41 2.90 10.79
CA ILE A 116 -4.07 1.80 10.08
C ILE A 116 -5.11 2.43 9.15
N PHE A 117 -5.00 2.15 7.86
CA PHE A 117 -5.94 2.58 6.83
C PHE A 117 -6.93 1.46 6.57
N LEU A 118 -8.21 1.73 6.83
CA LEU A 118 -9.30 0.77 6.74
C LEU A 118 -10.28 1.18 5.64
N GLU A 119 -10.92 0.20 5.03
CA GLU A 119 -12.05 0.38 4.11
C GLU A 119 -13.24 -0.46 4.58
N THR A 120 -14.42 0.14 4.63
CA THR A 120 -15.67 -0.52 4.99
C THR A 120 -16.41 -0.99 3.73
N THR A 121 -17.03 -2.16 3.79
CA THR A 121 -17.61 -2.87 2.63
C THR A 121 -19.11 -2.62 2.42
N LYS A 122 -19.69 -1.58 3.04
CA LYS A 122 -21.13 -1.40 3.20
C LYS A 122 -22.01 -1.76 1.98
N SER A 123 -23.07 -2.54 2.27
CA SER A 123 -24.31 -2.55 1.49
C SER A 123 -25.17 -1.34 1.90
N LYS A 124 -25.98 -0.81 0.99
CA LYS A 124 -26.75 0.42 1.18
C LYS A 124 -27.94 0.31 2.16
N ASP A 125 -28.24 -0.89 2.68
CA ASP A 125 -29.56 -1.19 3.25
C ASP A 125 -29.57 -1.49 4.76
N GLU A 126 -28.45 -1.36 5.48
CA GLU A 126 -28.42 -1.61 6.93
C GLU A 126 -27.95 -0.39 7.74
N GLU A 127 -28.87 0.14 8.57
CA GLU A 127 -28.60 1.10 9.64
C GLU A 127 -27.77 0.46 10.76
N PHE A 128 -26.50 0.14 10.50
CA PHE A 128 -25.57 -0.28 11.56
C PHE A 128 -24.72 0.89 12.08
N ILE A 129 -24.81 1.06 13.41
CA ILE A 129 -24.24 2.13 14.23
C ILE A 129 -22.90 1.64 14.80
N GLY A 130 -21.82 1.82 14.04
CA GLY A 130 -20.45 1.64 14.53
C GLY A 130 -19.92 0.21 14.62
N ILE A 131 -18.69 -0.02 14.19
CA ILE A 131 -18.00 -1.31 14.33
C ILE A 131 -17.00 -1.21 15.50
N SER A 132 -17.26 -1.95 16.58
CA SER A 132 -16.34 -1.98 17.73
C SER A 132 -15.12 -2.84 17.40
N CYS A 133 -13.94 -2.22 17.46
CA CYS A 133 -12.66 -2.85 17.19
C CYS A 133 -11.75 -2.73 18.41
N HIS A 134 -11.23 -3.87 18.88
CA HIS A 134 -10.08 -3.87 19.79
C HIS A 134 -8.80 -3.82 18.95
N ILE A 135 -7.97 -2.81 19.14
CA ILE A 135 -6.74 -2.61 18.37
C ILE A 135 -5.56 -2.69 19.32
N ALA A 136 -4.57 -3.50 18.96
CA ALA A 136 -3.33 -3.66 19.70
C ALA A 136 -2.15 -3.36 18.79
N SER A 137 -1.19 -2.59 19.31
CA SER A 137 0.13 -2.42 18.69
C SER A 137 1.17 -2.96 19.66
N ILE A 138 1.98 -3.91 19.21
CA ILE A 138 2.93 -4.63 20.03
C ILE A 138 4.31 -4.54 19.37
N LEU A 139 5.27 -3.99 20.11
CA LEU A 139 6.66 -3.87 19.71
C LEU A 139 7.54 -4.82 20.53
N HIS A 140 8.18 -5.75 19.82
CA HIS A 140 9.22 -6.62 20.37
C HIS A 140 10.60 -5.99 20.13
N ILE A 141 11.28 -5.58 21.20
CA ILE A 141 12.59 -4.92 21.15
C ILE A 141 13.74 -5.94 21.25
N ALA A 142 13.60 -6.90 22.16
CA ALA A 142 14.54 -8.00 22.38
C ALA A 142 13.74 -9.23 22.84
N GLN A 143 14.40 -10.39 23.01
CA GLN A 143 13.73 -11.66 23.31
C GLN A 143 12.70 -11.56 24.47
N ASN A 144 12.95 -10.71 25.46
CA ASN A 144 12.06 -10.55 26.63
C ASN A 144 11.50 -9.14 26.84
N LYS A 145 11.70 -8.20 25.91
CA LYS A 145 11.22 -6.81 26.08
C LYS A 145 10.13 -6.47 25.06
N VAL A 146 8.92 -6.26 25.58
CA VAL A 146 7.73 -5.90 24.81
C VAL A 146 7.23 -4.54 25.27
N VAL A 147 6.87 -3.68 24.32
CA VAL A 147 6.12 -2.45 24.56
C VAL A 147 4.83 -2.58 23.78
N SER A 148 3.69 -2.44 24.44
CA SER A 148 2.39 -2.56 23.80
C SER A 148 1.48 -1.42 24.21
N ASN A 149 0.58 -1.06 23.31
CA ASN A 149 -0.57 -0.21 23.59
C ASN A 149 -1.80 -0.86 22.97
N THR A 150 -2.93 -0.77 23.67
CA THR A 150 -4.21 -1.34 23.25
C THR A 150 -5.27 -0.26 23.37
N SER A 151 -6.19 -0.20 22.42
CA SER A 151 -7.29 0.76 22.43
C SER A 151 -8.53 0.13 21.82
N GLU A 152 -9.67 0.38 22.44
CA GLU A 152 -10.97 0.08 21.86
C GLU A 152 -11.43 1.29 21.04
N VAL A 153 -11.77 1.07 19.78
CA VAL A 153 -12.19 2.11 18.85
C VAL A 153 -13.50 1.67 18.21
N VAL A 154 -14.50 2.52 18.28
CA VAL A 154 -15.75 2.35 17.53
C VAL A 154 -15.59 3.09 16.21
N LEU A 155 -15.56 2.34 15.12
CA LEU A 155 -15.40 2.89 13.77
C LEU A 155 -16.76 3.30 13.24
N ASP A 156 -16.90 4.54 12.79
CA ASP A 156 -18.12 4.96 12.11
C ASP A 156 -18.21 4.29 10.75
N ALA A 157 -19.06 3.28 10.65
CA ALA A 157 -19.26 2.54 9.43
C ALA A 157 -19.82 3.43 8.30
N SER A 158 -20.38 4.61 8.57
CA SER A 158 -20.88 5.54 7.54
C SER A 158 -19.80 5.98 6.55
N GLU A 159 -18.55 6.04 7.00
CA GLU A 159 -17.42 6.40 6.17
C GLU A 159 -16.87 5.17 5.44
N LYS A 160 -16.63 5.34 4.13
CA LYS A 160 -16.01 4.28 3.32
C LYS A 160 -14.55 4.03 3.72
N TYR A 161 -13.81 5.09 4.05
CA TYR A 161 -12.39 5.00 4.41
C TYR A 161 -12.17 5.59 5.79
N ILE A 162 -11.54 4.81 6.66
CA ILE A 162 -11.35 5.17 8.08
C ILE A 162 -9.88 5.00 8.44
N ASN A 163 -9.34 5.96 9.19
CA ASN A 163 -7.97 5.89 9.67
C ASN A 163 -7.96 5.76 11.19
N VAL A 164 -7.22 4.78 11.70
CA VAL A 164 -7.05 4.57 13.14
C VAL A 164 -5.59 4.75 13.53
N ASN A 165 -5.38 5.52 14.59
CA ASN A 165 -4.05 5.84 15.09
C ASN A 165 -3.81 5.22 16.46
N ILE A 166 -2.64 4.59 16.64
CA ILE A 166 -2.20 4.10 17.94
C ILE A 166 -0.74 4.50 18.17
N LEU A 167 -0.49 5.12 19.33
CA LEU A 167 0.83 5.64 19.69
C LEU A 167 1.55 4.66 20.62
N LEU A 168 2.77 4.29 20.27
CA LEU A 168 3.70 3.60 21.16
C LEU A 168 4.80 4.55 21.63
N ILE A 169 5.02 4.60 22.95
CA ILE A 169 6.09 5.38 23.56
C ILE A 169 7.17 4.43 24.07
N VAL A 170 8.39 4.57 23.55
CA VAL A 170 9.51 3.66 23.83
C VAL A 170 10.67 4.43 24.48
N PRO A 171 11.14 4.07 25.69
CA PRO A 171 12.27 4.76 26.33
C PRO A 171 13.59 4.58 25.57
N ALA A 172 14.27 5.68 25.26
CA ALA A 172 15.53 5.72 24.52
C ALA A 172 16.75 5.20 25.32
N VAL A 173 16.66 5.16 26.66
CA VAL A 173 17.72 4.61 27.54
C VAL A 173 17.73 3.09 27.54
N SER A 174 16.56 2.48 27.32
CA SER A 174 16.45 1.02 27.27
C SER A 174 16.94 0.42 25.97
N SER A 175 17.48 1.27 25.10
CA SER A 175 17.75 0.96 23.74
C SER A 175 19.19 1.29 23.37
N LYS A 176 20.03 0.26 23.33
CA LYS A 176 20.99 0.11 22.22
C LYS A 176 20.26 -0.15 20.88
N ILE A 177 18.98 0.25 20.76
CA ILE A 177 18.18 0.15 19.55
C ILE A 177 18.70 1.25 18.63
N HIS A 178 19.62 0.87 17.76
CA HIS A 178 19.95 1.71 16.62
C HIS A 178 18.68 1.90 15.78
N ARG A 179 18.54 3.07 15.14
CA ARG A 179 17.46 3.41 14.20
C ARG A 179 17.11 2.25 13.24
N LYS A 180 18.09 1.45 12.82
CA LYS A 180 17.95 0.23 12.01
C LYS A 180 17.05 -0.85 12.60
N GLU A 181 17.05 -1.04 13.92
CA GLU A 181 16.17 -2.01 14.60
C GLU A 181 14.73 -1.53 14.65
N ILE A 182 14.49 -0.21 14.75
CA ILE A 182 13.15 0.39 14.62
C ILE A 182 12.68 0.36 13.15
N GLU A 183 13.56 0.46 12.16
CA GLU A 183 13.15 0.31 10.75
C GLU A 183 12.72 -1.14 10.40
N ASN A 184 13.30 -2.14 11.07
CA ASN A 184 12.84 -3.54 10.99
C ASN A 184 11.49 -3.79 11.69
N PHE A 185 10.98 -2.82 12.47
CA PHE A 185 9.69 -2.90 13.18
C PHE A 185 8.51 -3.10 12.24
N LYS A 186 8.57 -2.56 11.01
CA LYS A 186 7.52 -2.69 10.00
C LYS A 186 7.12 -4.15 9.70
N LYS A 187 7.99 -5.12 9.99
CA LYS A 187 7.76 -6.55 9.75
C LYS A 187 7.11 -7.31 10.91
N ARG A 188 6.91 -6.70 12.09
CA ARG A 188 6.50 -7.40 13.32
C ARG A 188 5.41 -6.69 14.12
N ILE A 189 4.55 -5.92 13.45
CA ILE A 189 3.35 -5.40 14.07
C ILE A 189 2.23 -6.41 13.83
N TYR A 190 1.75 -7.02 14.90
CA TYR A 190 0.60 -7.91 14.87
C TYR A 190 -0.64 -7.09 15.19
N PHE A 191 -1.57 -7.04 14.24
CA PHE A 191 -2.90 -6.47 14.47
C PHE A 191 -3.86 -7.61 14.69
N VAL A 192 -4.57 -7.56 15.82
CA VAL A 192 -5.72 -8.43 16.07
C VAL A 192 -6.92 -7.51 16.00
N ILE A 193 -7.70 -7.59 14.94
CA ILE A 193 -9.05 -7.00 14.90
C ILE A 193 -10.00 -8.13 15.27
N SER A 194 -10.51 -8.10 16.50
CA SER A 194 -11.59 -9.00 16.90
C SER A 194 -12.91 -8.28 16.67
N LEU A 195 -13.67 -8.72 15.66
CA LEU A 195 -15.05 -8.26 15.45
C LEU A 195 -15.93 -8.91 16.53
N GLY A 196 -16.29 -8.14 17.55
CA GLY A 196 -17.31 -8.55 18.49
C GLY A 196 -18.66 -8.50 17.79
N LYS A 197 -19.26 -9.65 17.46
CA LYS A 197 -20.68 -9.70 17.11
C LYS A 197 -21.48 -9.15 18.29
N ILE A 198 -22.01 -7.94 18.19
CA ILE A 198 -23.13 -7.51 19.02
C ILE A 198 -24.36 -8.14 18.38
N ILE A 199 -24.73 -9.32 18.89
CA ILE A 199 -26.06 -9.87 18.67
C ILE A 199 -27.00 -9.01 19.52
N LEU A 200 -27.89 -8.27 18.86
CA LEU A 200 -29.14 -7.79 19.45
C LEU A 200 -30.29 -8.26 18.57
#